data_AF-A0A2M9XDC6-F1
#
_entry.id   AF-A0A2M9XDC6-F1
#
_cell.length_a   1.000
_cell.length_b   1.000
_cell.length_c   1.000
_cell.angle_alpha   90.00
_cell.angle_beta   90.00
_cell.angle_gamma   90.00
#
_symmetry.space_group_name_H-M   'P 1'
#
loop_
_entity.id
_entity.type
_entity.pdbx_description
1 polymer ?
#
loop_
_entity_poly.entity_id
_entity_poly.type
_entity_poly.pdbx_seq_one_letter_code
_entity_poly.pdbx_strand_id
1 'polypeptide(L)'
;MAENKSELNPELFDMMRRGQLSANKILNLISLRELVDKFASKPFLEEEKLQEIKARTGVEPDILTWGDYFQTEIASRYFDKADSEFSKIVDTIRFDLISAHLIFSDKPDYFVDSVRGQALVSKSIDSSFWTLEDEENVHLEILLDYYDQMGIGEKPLSISDRVWYESFELKQEAV
;
A
#
# COMPACT_ATOMS: atom_id res chain seq x y z
N MET A 1 1.31 -27.48 13.31
CA MET A 1 2.26 -26.69 14.13
C MET A 1 2.24 -25.31 13.54
N ALA A 2 1.61 -24.34 14.20
CA ALA A 2 1.63 -22.96 13.73
C ALA A 2 3.02 -22.42 14.09
N GLU A 3 3.90 -22.30 13.10
CA GLU A 3 5.13 -21.54 13.28
C GLU A 3 4.72 -20.12 13.70
N ASN A 4 5.36 -19.60 14.76
CA ASN A 4 5.32 -18.18 15.09
C ASN A 4 5.94 -17.43 13.91
N LYS A 5 5.17 -17.17 12.85
CA LYS A 5 5.56 -16.21 11.82
C LYS A 5 5.73 -14.88 12.53
N SER A 6 6.93 -14.33 12.46
CA SER A 6 7.20 -13.00 12.98
C SER A 6 6.24 -12.00 12.33
N GLU A 7 5.67 -11.11 13.14
CA GLU A 7 4.81 -10.03 12.68
C GLU A 7 5.56 -9.06 11.75
N LEU A 8 6.90 -9.00 11.91
CA LEU A 8 7.83 -8.33 11.02
C LEU A 8 8.40 -9.31 9.98
N ASN A 9 8.41 -8.90 8.72
CA ASN A 9 8.96 -9.69 7.62
C ASN A 9 10.46 -9.99 7.86
N PRO A 10 10.92 -11.24 7.64
CA PRO A 10 12.32 -11.62 7.82
C PRO A 10 13.33 -10.73 7.08
N GLU A 11 12.96 -10.18 5.92
CA GLU A 11 13.78 -9.24 5.13
C GLU A 11 14.22 -8.02 5.94
N LEU A 12 13.45 -7.64 6.97
CA LEU A 12 13.70 -6.46 7.80
C LEU A 12 14.57 -6.74 9.03
N PHE A 13 14.91 -8.00 9.31
CA PHE A 13 15.69 -8.36 10.50
C PHE A 13 17.09 -7.74 10.48
N ASP A 14 17.70 -7.61 9.30
CA ASP A 14 18.98 -6.94 9.14
C ASP A 14 18.91 -5.45 9.51
N MET A 15 17.88 -4.76 9.04
CA MET A 15 17.66 -3.34 9.34
C MET A 15 17.41 -3.12 10.83
N MET A 16 16.60 -3.99 11.44
CA MET A 16 16.37 -3.98 12.89
C MET A 16 17.69 -4.18 13.67
N ARG A 17 18.51 -5.18 13.29
CA ARG A 17 19.81 -5.45 13.95
C ARG A 17 20.79 -4.28 13.82
N ARG A 18 20.74 -3.55 12.70
CA ARG A 18 21.57 -2.36 12.45
C ARG A 18 21.04 -1.10 13.16
N GLY A 19 19.90 -1.18 13.86
CA GLY A 19 19.29 -0.04 14.54
C GLY A 19 18.66 0.98 13.59
N GLN A 20 18.38 0.60 12.33
CA GLN A 20 17.75 1.47 11.33
C GLN A 20 16.25 1.66 11.60
N LEU A 21 15.64 0.70 12.30
CA LEU A 21 14.22 0.72 12.68
C LEU A 21 14.10 0.94 14.19
N SER A 22 13.48 2.05 14.59
CA SER A 22 13.09 2.31 15.97
C SER A 22 11.95 1.38 16.38
N ALA A 23 11.71 1.25 17.70
CA ALA A 23 10.57 0.47 18.20
C ALA A 23 9.23 0.98 17.62
N ASN A 24 9.06 2.31 17.49
CA ASN A 24 7.87 2.91 16.91
C ASN A 24 7.71 2.55 15.43
N LYS A 25 8.80 2.60 14.64
CA LYS A 25 8.76 2.20 13.22
C LYS A 25 8.37 0.74 13.07
N ILE A 26 8.90 -0.14 13.92
CA ILE A 26 8.55 -1.57 13.90
C ILE A 26 7.05 -1.77 14.19
N LEU A 27 6.50 -1.10 15.20
CA LEU A 27 5.07 -1.18 15.52
C LEU A 27 4.20 -0.63 14.37
N ASN A 28 4.61 0.48 13.75
CA ASN A 28 3.92 1.04 12.60
C ASN A 28 3.96 0.11 11.38
N LEU A 29 5.08 -0.58 11.15
CA LEU A 29 5.25 -1.56 10.09
C LEU A 29 4.41 -2.82 10.30
N ILE A 30 4.30 -3.31 11.53
CA ILE A 30 3.41 -4.42 11.88
C ILE A 30 1.94 -4.00 11.64
N SER A 31 1.56 -2.84 12.15
CA SER A 31 0.20 -2.30 11.95
C SER A 31 -0.14 -2.07 10.47
N LEU A 32 0.83 -1.59 9.68
CA LEU A 32 0.69 -1.40 8.24
C LEU A 32 0.43 -2.73 7.52
N ARG A 33 1.19 -3.79 7.85
CA ARG A 33 1.00 -5.12 7.28
C ARG A 33 -0.42 -5.62 7.53
N GLU A 34 -0.86 -5.59 8.79
CA GLU A 34 -2.21 -6.03 9.18
C GLU A 34 -3.30 -5.23 8.47
N LEU A 35 -3.11 -3.92 8.36
CA LEU A 35 -4.03 -3.04 7.64
C LEU A 35 -4.11 -3.42 6.17
N VAL A 36 -2.99 -3.57 5.48
CA VAL A 36 -2.95 -3.90 4.05
C VAL A 36 -3.58 -5.28 3.80
N ASP A 37 -3.23 -6.28 4.62
CA ASP A 37 -3.79 -7.63 4.50
C ASP A 37 -5.31 -7.67 4.79
N LYS A 38 -5.83 -6.75 5.61
CA LYS A 38 -7.28 -6.58 5.81
C LYS A 38 -7.98 -6.12 4.53
N PHE A 39 -7.38 -5.17 3.80
CA PHE A 39 -7.95 -4.61 2.57
C PHE A 39 -7.78 -5.54 1.35
N ALA A 40 -6.67 -6.25 1.28
CA ALA A 40 -6.39 -7.17 0.17
C ALA A 40 -7.37 -8.37 0.18
N SER A 41 -7.97 -8.65 -0.96
CA SER A 41 -8.77 -9.85 -1.23
C SER A 41 -8.10 -10.76 -2.26
N LYS A 42 -7.19 -10.22 -3.06
CA LYS A 42 -6.36 -10.94 -4.02
C LYS A 42 -4.95 -11.21 -3.48
N PRO A 43 -4.30 -12.32 -3.87
CA PRO A 43 -2.93 -12.59 -3.49
C PRO A 43 -1.96 -11.56 -4.12
N PHE A 44 -0.81 -11.36 -3.48
CA PHE A 44 0.26 -10.54 -4.06
C PHE A 44 0.99 -11.29 -5.20
N LEU A 45 1.15 -12.61 -5.05
CA LEU A 45 1.68 -13.49 -6.08
C LEU A 45 0.67 -14.60 -6.37
N GLU A 46 0.35 -14.78 -7.65
CA GLU A 46 -0.41 -15.93 -8.11
C GLU A 46 0.32 -17.23 -7.79
N GLU A 47 -0.44 -18.29 -7.46
CA GLU A 47 0.11 -19.57 -7.04
C GLU A 47 1.07 -20.17 -8.08
N GLU A 48 0.74 -20.05 -9.36
CA GLU A 48 1.58 -20.52 -10.46
C GLU A 48 2.98 -19.87 -10.44
N LYS A 49 3.03 -18.57 -10.15
CA LYS A 49 4.28 -17.80 -10.09
C LYS A 49 5.07 -18.14 -8.82
N LEU A 50 4.38 -18.39 -7.72
CA LEU A 50 5.01 -18.89 -6.49
C LEU A 50 5.70 -20.24 -6.73
N GLN A 51 5.02 -21.17 -7.41
CA GLN A 51 5.58 -22.47 -7.77
C GLN A 51 6.75 -22.35 -8.75
N GLU A 52 6.68 -21.44 -9.73
CA GLU A 52 7.78 -21.17 -10.65
C GLU A 52 9.03 -20.67 -9.90
N ILE A 53 8.87 -19.71 -8.98
CA ILE A 53 9.97 -19.19 -8.17
C ILE A 53 10.59 -20.33 -7.36
N LYS A 54 9.76 -21.09 -6.63
CA LYS A 54 10.22 -22.20 -5.80
C LYS A 54 10.94 -23.29 -6.61
N ALA A 55 10.45 -23.60 -7.81
CA ALA A 55 11.10 -24.55 -8.72
C ALA A 55 12.49 -24.06 -9.19
N ARG A 56 12.65 -22.74 -9.38
CA ARG A 56 13.90 -22.13 -9.85
C ARG A 56 14.93 -21.92 -8.74
N THR A 57 14.50 -21.49 -7.56
CA THR A 57 15.40 -21.08 -6.46
C THR A 57 15.54 -22.14 -5.36
N GLY A 58 14.61 -23.10 -5.30
CA GLY A 58 14.54 -24.11 -4.24
C GLY A 58 13.92 -23.62 -2.93
N VAL A 59 13.52 -22.34 -2.84
CA VAL A 59 12.94 -21.72 -1.64
C VAL A 59 11.75 -20.83 -2.00
N GLU A 60 10.80 -20.68 -1.07
CA GLU A 60 9.72 -19.70 -1.21
C GLU A 60 10.25 -18.28 -0.98
N PRO A 61 9.69 -17.26 -1.65
CA PRO A 61 10.04 -15.87 -1.39
C PRO A 61 9.55 -15.43 0.00
N ASP A 62 10.28 -14.52 0.63
CA ASP A 62 9.92 -13.97 1.94
C ASP A 62 8.75 -12.97 1.87
N ILE A 63 8.46 -12.42 0.69
CA ILE A 63 7.31 -11.53 0.43
C ILE A 63 6.19 -12.36 -0.21
N LEU A 64 5.14 -12.65 0.55
CA LEU A 64 4.03 -13.49 0.12
C LEU A 64 2.69 -12.74 0.02
N THR A 65 2.45 -11.77 0.90
CA THR A 65 1.23 -10.96 0.91
C THR A 65 1.48 -9.53 0.49
N TRP A 66 0.40 -8.79 0.19
CA TRP A 66 0.49 -7.35 -0.03
C TRP A 66 1.01 -6.65 1.24
N GLY A 67 0.60 -7.10 2.43
CA GLY A 67 1.15 -6.59 3.68
C GLY A 67 2.66 -6.78 3.81
N ASP A 68 3.20 -7.96 3.42
CA ASP A 68 4.65 -8.21 3.41
C ASP A 68 5.39 -7.24 2.47
N TYR A 69 4.80 -6.98 1.29
CA TYR A 69 5.36 -6.08 0.30
C TYR A 69 5.39 -4.64 0.82
N PHE A 70 4.25 -4.13 1.29
CA PHE A 70 4.17 -2.77 1.85
C PHE A 70 5.07 -2.60 3.07
N GLN A 71 5.12 -3.58 3.96
CA GLN A 71 5.99 -3.53 5.13
C GLN A 71 7.46 -3.41 4.71
N THR A 72 7.89 -4.23 3.76
CA THR A 72 9.28 -4.25 3.30
C THR A 72 9.66 -2.99 2.50
N GLU A 73 8.77 -2.53 1.62
CA GLU A 73 8.99 -1.35 0.78
C GLU A 73 9.06 -0.07 1.62
N ILE A 74 8.12 0.13 2.54
CA ILE A 74 8.08 1.33 3.39
C ILE A 74 9.26 1.38 4.35
N ALA A 75 9.66 0.23 4.92
CA ALA A 75 10.87 0.16 5.72
C ALA A 75 12.10 0.55 4.88
N SER A 76 12.28 -0.07 3.72
CA SER A 76 13.46 0.12 2.87
C SER A 76 13.60 1.56 2.37
N ARG A 77 12.49 2.20 2.01
CA ARG A 77 12.48 3.54 1.41
C ARG A 77 12.54 4.67 2.42
N TYR A 78 12.04 4.47 3.64
CA TYR A 78 11.81 5.56 4.60
C TYR A 78 12.43 5.33 5.98
N PHE A 79 13.31 4.34 6.16
CA PHE A 79 13.96 4.10 7.45
C PHE A 79 14.76 5.31 7.98
N ASP A 80 15.22 6.20 7.09
CA ASP A 80 16.00 7.39 7.43
C ASP A 80 15.13 8.55 7.96
N LYS A 81 13.82 8.50 7.75
CA LYS A 81 12.86 9.52 8.20
C LYS A 81 12.69 9.52 9.71
N ALA A 82 12.28 10.66 10.27
CA ALA A 82 11.92 10.72 11.69
C ALA A 82 10.68 9.86 11.97
N ASP A 83 10.51 9.37 13.20
CA ASP A 83 9.35 8.54 13.58
C ASP A 83 8.00 9.23 13.27
N SER A 84 7.92 10.55 13.44
CA SER A 84 6.71 11.33 13.14
C SER A 84 6.39 11.37 11.65
N GLU A 85 7.40 11.54 10.78
CA GLU A 85 7.24 11.49 9.33
C GLU A 85 6.90 10.09 8.85
N PHE A 86 7.54 9.07 9.44
CA PHE A 86 7.27 7.67 9.15
C PHE A 86 5.81 7.32 9.47
N SER A 87 5.29 7.78 10.62
CA SER A 87 3.89 7.59 10.97
C SER A 87 2.94 8.23 9.95
N LYS A 88 3.25 9.44 9.48
CA LYS A 88 2.45 10.11 8.44
C LYS A 88 2.42 9.34 7.12
N ILE A 89 3.55 8.71 6.75
CA ILE A 89 3.61 7.85 5.55
C ILE A 89 2.66 6.66 5.71
N VAL A 90 2.67 6.00 6.86
CA VAL A 90 1.76 4.88 7.15
C VAL A 90 0.29 5.33 7.13
N ASP A 91 -0.01 6.49 7.72
CA ASP A 91 -1.36 7.07 7.68
C ASP A 91 -1.78 7.43 6.25
N THR A 92 -0.86 7.92 5.42
CA THR A 92 -1.14 8.24 4.00
C THR A 92 -1.52 6.97 3.22
N ILE A 93 -0.82 5.86 3.46
CA ILE A 93 -1.18 4.57 2.83
C ILE A 93 -2.57 4.12 3.27
N ARG A 94 -2.91 4.28 4.56
CA ARG A 94 -4.26 3.97 5.04
C ARG A 94 -5.31 4.82 4.35
N PHE A 95 -5.04 6.11 4.21
CA PHE A 95 -5.90 7.04 3.49
C PHE A 95 -6.10 6.57 2.05
N ASP A 96 -5.02 6.30 1.31
CA ASP A 96 -5.06 5.85 -0.07
C ASP A 96 -5.87 4.56 -0.26
N LEU A 97 -5.71 3.56 0.63
CA LEU A 97 -6.49 2.31 0.56
C LEU A 97 -8.00 2.55 0.73
N ILE A 98 -8.37 3.47 1.63
CA ILE A 98 -9.77 3.83 1.85
C ILE A 98 -10.29 4.66 0.68
N SER A 99 -9.51 5.63 0.19
CA SER A 99 -9.83 6.45 -0.98
C SER A 99 -10.05 5.59 -2.22
N ALA A 100 -9.16 4.62 -2.48
CA ALA A 100 -9.32 3.66 -3.57
C ALA A 100 -10.67 2.91 -3.47
N HIS A 101 -11.05 2.47 -2.27
CA HIS A 101 -12.38 1.87 -2.05
C HIS A 101 -13.51 2.85 -2.39
N LEU A 102 -13.49 4.04 -1.80
CA LEU A 102 -14.58 5.03 -1.92
C LEU A 102 -14.73 5.58 -3.35
N ILE A 103 -13.62 5.75 -4.07
CA ILE A 103 -13.60 6.31 -5.42
C ILE A 103 -14.08 5.29 -6.44
N PHE A 104 -13.60 4.05 -6.39
CA PHE A 104 -13.79 3.08 -7.47
C PHE A 104 -14.92 2.07 -7.23
N SER A 105 -15.41 1.93 -5.99
CA SER A 105 -16.57 1.07 -5.72
C SER A 105 -17.78 1.51 -6.55
N ASP A 106 -18.42 0.54 -7.20
CA ASP A 106 -19.60 0.71 -8.04
C ASP A 106 -19.42 1.66 -9.25
N LYS A 107 -18.18 1.98 -9.62
CA LYS A 107 -17.92 2.78 -10.82
C LYS A 107 -17.99 1.93 -12.08
N PRO A 108 -18.55 2.48 -13.18
CA PRO A 108 -18.60 1.80 -14.46
C PRO A 108 -17.23 1.77 -15.16
N ASP A 109 -17.02 0.79 -16.03
CA ASP A 109 -15.75 0.58 -16.75
C ASP A 109 -15.24 1.83 -17.50
N TYR A 110 -16.14 2.65 -18.06
CA TYR A 110 -15.73 3.87 -18.77
C TYR A 110 -15.03 4.89 -17.85
N PHE A 111 -15.35 4.89 -16.55
CA PHE A 111 -14.70 5.76 -15.58
C PHE A 111 -13.27 5.28 -15.32
N VAL A 112 -13.10 3.97 -15.15
CA VAL A 112 -11.80 3.31 -14.99
C VAL A 112 -10.91 3.57 -16.21
N ASP A 113 -11.45 3.40 -17.41
CA ASP A 113 -10.74 3.67 -18.66
C ASP A 113 -10.34 5.14 -18.80
N SER A 114 -11.21 6.06 -18.36
CA SER A 114 -10.90 7.50 -18.35
C SER A 114 -9.71 7.82 -17.44
N VAL A 115 -9.69 7.27 -16.23
CA VAL A 115 -8.57 7.47 -15.27
C VAL A 115 -7.26 7.00 -15.88
N ARG A 116 -7.23 5.79 -16.45
CA ARG A 116 -6.04 5.26 -17.13
C ARG A 116 -5.62 6.13 -18.33
N GLY A 117 -6.58 6.60 -19.11
CA GLY A 117 -6.32 7.48 -20.24
C GLY A 117 -5.71 8.81 -19.84
N GLN A 118 -6.25 9.46 -18.80
CA GLN A 118 -5.73 10.73 -18.28
C GLN A 118 -4.34 10.57 -17.69
N ALA A 119 -4.11 9.54 -16.88
CA ALA A 119 -2.81 9.27 -16.29
C ALA A 119 -1.74 8.95 -17.34
N LEU A 120 -2.10 8.21 -18.41
CA LEU A 120 -1.19 7.96 -19.53
C LEU A 120 -0.77 9.26 -20.23
N VAL A 121 -1.70 10.19 -20.42
CA VAL A 121 -1.40 11.51 -20.99
C VAL A 121 -0.45 12.28 -20.07
N SER A 122 -0.74 12.36 -18.77
CA SER A 122 0.12 13.06 -17.80
C SER A 122 1.51 12.43 -17.70
N LYS A 123 1.62 11.09 -17.71
CA LYS A 123 2.91 10.37 -17.73
C LYS A 123 3.73 10.56 -19.00
N SER A 124 3.11 11.02 -20.09
CA SER A 124 3.83 11.36 -21.33
C SER A 124 4.53 12.73 -21.27
N ILE A 125 4.18 13.55 -20.27
CA ILE A 125 4.80 14.83 -19.98
C ILE A 125 5.97 14.59 -19.01
N ASP A 126 7.10 15.26 -19.24
CA ASP A 126 8.22 15.23 -18.30
C ASP A 126 7.75 15.76 -16.93
N SER A 127 8.03 15.00 -15.87
CA SER A 127 7.53 15.27 -14.51
C SER A 127 7.94 16.63 -13.95
N SER A 128 8.99 17.25 -14.49
CA SER A 128 9.37 18.61 -14.11
C SER A 128 8.40 19.70 -14.57
N PHE A 129 7.48 19.37 -15.49
CA PHE A 129 6.45 20.26 -16.02
C PHE A 129 5.03 19.87 -15.62
N TRP A 130 4.86 18.91 -14.71
CA TRP A 130 3.54 18.50 -14.26
C TRP A 130 2.80 19.65 -13.59
N THR A 131 1.54 19.78 -13.96
CA THR A 131 0.56 20.59 -13.24
C THR A 131 0.01 19.81 -12.05
N LEU A 132 -0.73 20.47 -11.16
CA LEU A 132 -1.45 19.78 -10.09
C LEU A 132 -2.44 18.74 -10.64
N GLU A 133 -3.09 19.04 -11.78
CA GLU A 133 -3.98 18.10 -12.45
C GLU A 133 -3.22 16.85 -12.95
N ASP A 134 -1.98 17.02 -13.42
CA ASP A 134 -1.15 15.88 -13.83
C ASP A 134 -0.76 14.99 -12.65
N GLU A 135 -0.39 15.60 -11.52
CA GLU A 135 -0.10 14.88 -10.27
C GLU A 135 -1.34 14.11 -9.77
N GLU A 136 -2.51 14.75 -9.79
CA GLU A 136 -3.79 14.14 -9.41
C GLU A 136 -4.16 12.98 -10.34
N ASN A 137 -4.03 13.14 -11.66
CA ASN A 137 -4.33 12.09 -12.62
C ASN A 137 -3.44 10.85 -12.41
N VAL A 138 -2.13 11.07 -12.21
CA VAL A 138 -1.19 9.99 -11.93
C VAL A 138 -1.45 9.33 -10.59
N HIS A 139 -1.76 10.10 -9.55
CA HIS A 139 -2.09 9.55 -8.24
C HIS A 139 -3.40 8.75 -8.27
N LEU A 140 -4.42 9.22 -8.99
CA LEU A 140 -5.69 8.52 -9.15
C LEU A 140 -5.52 7.16 -9.84
N GLU A 141 -4.58 7.05 -10.79
CA GLU A 141 -4.20 5.76 -11.38
C GLU A 141 -3.50 4.83 -10.38
N ILE A 142 -2.65 5.35 -9.48
CA ILE A 142 -2.06 4.54 -8.39
C ILE A 142 -3.17 3.98 -7.49
N LEU A 143 -4.17 4.79 -7.14
CA LEU A 143 -5.31 4.33 -6.35
C LEU A 143 -6.13 3.28 -7.10
N LEU A 144 -6.29 3.43 -8.41
CA LEU A 144 -6.94 2.44 -9.27
C LEU A 144 -6.15 1.12 -9.29
N ASP A 145 -4.83 1.20 -9.42
CA ASP A 145 -3.95 0.02 -9.38
C ASP A 145 -4.08 -0.72 -8.05
N TYR A 146 -4.12 0.00 -6.92
CA TYR A 146 -4.41 -0.63 -5.62
C TYR A 146 -5.77 -1.29 -5.61
N TYR A 147 -6.80 -0.62 -6.10
CA TYR A 147 -8.16 -1.15 -6.14
C TYR A 147 -8.26 -2.46 -6.92
N ASP A 148 -7.68 -2.48 -8.13
CA ASP A 148 -7.74 -3.62 -9.06
C ASP A 148 -6.84 -4.78 -8.61
N GLN A 149 -5.57 -4.50 -8.29
CA GLN A 149 -4.57 -5.52 -8.01
C GLN A 149 -4.80 -6.18 -6.66
N MET A 150 -5.22 -5.41 -5.64
CA MET A 150 -5.49 -5.96 -4.31
C MET A 150 -6.94 -6.46 -4.16
N GLY A 151 -7.84 -6.14 -5.09
CA GLY A 151 -9.26 -6.51 -4.99
C GLY A 151 -9.97 -5.80 -3.83
N ILE A 152 -9.69 -4.49 -3.65
CA ILE A 152 -10.20 -3.70 -2.51
C ILE A 152 -11.73 -3.66 -2.48
N GLY A 153 -12.38 -3.60 -3.65
CA GLY A 153 -13.84 -3.55 -3.77
C GLY A 153 -14.57 -4.85 -3.44
N GLU A 154 -13.86 -5.98 -3.29
CA GLU A 154 -14.50 -7.28 -3.02
C GLU A 154 -15.03 -7.40 -1.58
N LYS A 155 -14.52 -6.55 -0.66
CA LYS A 155 -14.95 -6.49 0.73
C LYS A 155 -15.59 -5.13 1.03
N PRO A 156 -16.64 -5.08 1.86
CA PRO A 156 -17.21 -3.82 2.30
C PRO A 156 -16.26 -3.08 3.25
N LEU A 157 -16.17 -1.76 3.09
CA LEU A 157 -15.43 -0.90 3.98
C LEU A 157 -16.05 -0.88 5.40
N SER A 158 -15.24 -1.11 6.43
CA SER A 158 -15.72 -1.16 7.81
C SER A 158 -16.10 0.23 8.35
N ILE A 159 -17.03 0.27 9.31
CA ILE A 159 -17.45 1.54 9.96
C ILE A 159 -16.25 2.24 10.61
N SER A 160 -15.35 1.48 11.26
CA SER A 160 -14.16 2.06 11.89
C SER A 160 -13.21 2.72 10.89
N ASP A 161 -13.10 2.20 9.66
CA ASP A 161 -12.25 2.82 8.63
C ASP A 161 -12.87 4.11 8.10
N ARG A 162 -14.19 4.13 7.90
CA ARG A 162 -14.93 5.35 7.53
C ARG A 162 -14.75 6.46 8.57
N VAL A 163 -14.94 6.13 9.85
CA VAL A 163 -14.77 7.10 10.96
C VAL A 163 -13.33 7.61 11.03
N TRP A 164 -12.35 6.73 10.83
CA TRP A 164 -10.95 7.15 10.79
C TRP A 164 -10.67 8.09 9.62
N TYR A 165 -11.19 7.77 8.43
CA TYR A 165 -11.00 8.54 7.20
C TYR A 165 -11.58 9.96 7.32
N GLU A 166 -12.84 10.09 7.77
CA GLU A 166 -13.47 11.39 8.02
C GLU A 166 -12.68 12.21 9.05
N SER A 167 -12.16 11.56 10.10
CA SER A 167 -11.34 12.22 11.11
C SER A 167 -9.97 12.65 10.60
N PHE A 168 -9.46 12.00 9.55
CA PHE A 168 -8.18 12.33 8.93
C PHE A 168 -8.33 13.53 8.00
N GLU A 169 -9.39 13.59 7.17
CA GLU A 169 -9.70 14.74 6.33
C GLU A 169 -9.86 16.02 7.16
N LEU A 170 -10.64 15.98 8.24
CA LEU A 170 -10.84 17.12 9.14
C LEU A 170 -9.55 17.65 9.78
N LYS A 171 -8.56 16.78 10.00
CA LYS A 171 -7.25 17.18 10.54
C LYS A 171 -6.38 17.86 9.48
N GLN A 172 -6.56 17.54 8.20
CA GLN A 172 -5.85 18.23 7.12
C GLN A 172 -6.47 19.61 6.83
N GLU A 173 -7.80 19.73 6.88
CA GLU A 173 -8.50 21.02 6.67
C GLU A 173 -8.25 22.04 7.79
N ALA A 174 -7.83 21.60 8.98
CA ALA A 174 -7.58 22.46 10.13
C ALA A 174 -6.14 23.03 10.21
N VAL A 175 -5.30 22.77 9.21
CA VAL A 175 -3.88 23.22 9.11
C VAL A 175 -3.73 24.22 7.96
#